data_AF-A0A938SPU0-F1
#
_entry.id   AF-A0A938SPU0-F1
#
_cell.length_a   1.000
_cell.length_b   1.000
_cell.length_c   1.000
_cell.angle_alpha   90.00
_cell.angle_beta   90.00
_cell.angle_gamma   90.00
#
_symmetry.space_group_name_H-M   'P 1'
#
loop_
_entity.id
_entity.type
_entity.pdbx_description
1 polymer ?
#
loop_
_entity_poly.entity_id
_entity_poly.type
_entity_poly.pdbx_seq_one_letter_code
_entity_poly.pdbx_strand_id
1 'polypeptide(L)' 'MHVGVTYDLREQYLAAGYSEEETAEFDQPATVDAMEVALRDLGHKPDRIGN' A
#
# COMPACT_ATOMS: atom_id res chain seq x y z
N MET A 1 18.10 -2.83 -7.09
CA MET A 1 17.88 -3.76 -5.95
C MET A 1 16.43 -4.23 -5.96
N HIS A 2 16.14 -5.47 -5.54
CA HIS A 2 14.76 -5.90 -5.30
C HIS A 2 14.30 -5.40 -3.92
N VAL A 3 13.11 -4.81 -3.84
CA VAL A 3 12.58 -4.19 -2.62
C VAL A 3 11.15 -4.68 -2.41
N GLY A 4 10.87 -5.33 -1.28
CA GLY A 4 9.50 -5.67 -0.89
C GLY A 4 8.82 -4.46 -0.26
N VAL A 5 7.62 -4.11 -0.73
CA VAL A 5 6.76 -3.06 -0.18
C VAL A 5 5.56 -3.75 0.46
N THR A 6 5.55 -3.77 1.78
CA THR A 6 4.43 -4.30 2.56
C THR A 6 3.41 -3.22 2.85
N TYR A 7 2.14 -3.54 2.70
CA TYR A 7 1.03 -2.61 2.93
C TYR A 7 -0.24 -3.36 3.32
N ASP A 8 -1.21 -2.64 3.85
CA ASP A 8 -2.56 -3.14 4.16
C ASP A 8 -3.59 -2.09 3.76
N LEU A 9 -4.29 -2.28 2.64
CA LEU A 9 -5.12 -1.27 2.01
C LEU A 9 -6.43 -1.05 2.76
N ARG A 10 -6.61 0.20 3.21
CA ARG A 10 -7.85 0.68 3.82
C ARG A 10 -9.08 0.36 3.00
N GLU A 11 -9.00 0.52 1.67
CA GLU A 11 -10.11 0.27 0.75
C GLU A 11 -10.62 -1.18 0.81
N GLN A 12 -9.75 -2.16 1.03
CA GLN A 12 -10.16 -3.57 1.11
C GLN A 12 -10.97 -3.86 2.36
N TYR A 13 -10.61 -3.28 3.50
CA TYR A 13 -11.38 -3.42 4.73
C TYR A 13 -12.70 -2.65 4.66
N LEU A 14 -12.71 -1.45 4.08
CA LEU A 14 -13.95 -0.74 3.83
C LEU A 14 -14.89 -1.57 2.93
N ALA A 15 -14.37 -2.19 1.87
CA ALA A 15 -15.15 -3.09 1.01
C ALA A 15 -15.60 -4.37 1.73
N ALA A 16 -14.85 -4.84 2.72
CA ALA A 16 -15.22 -5.95 3.58
C ALA A 16 -16.27 -5.59 4.66
N GLY A 17 -16.68 -4.32 4.75
CA GLY A 17 -17.74 -3.85 5.64
C GLY A 17 -17.27 -3.28 6.98
N TYR A 18 -15.97 -3.04 7.13
CA TYR A 18 -15.42 -2.35 8.30
C TYR A 18 -15.74 -0.85 8.25
N SER A 19 -15.81 -0.22 9.43
CA SER A 19 -16.06 1.21 9.54
C SER A 19 -14.83 2.06 9.20
N GLU A 20 -15.04 3.36 8.99
CA GLU A 20 -13.95 4.29 8.77
C GLU A 20 -13.00 4.41 9.97
N GLU A 21 -13.51 4.24 11.19
CA GLU A 21 -12.74 4.30 12.43
C GLU A 21 -11.88 3.04 12.61
N GLU A 22 -12.46 1.85 12.38
CA GLU A 22 -11.74 0.57 12.43
C GLU A 22 -10.61 0.48 11.40
N THR A 23 -10.68 1.29 10.35
CA THR A 23 -9.73 1.27 9.22
C THR A 23 -8.81 2.47 9.18
N ALA A 24 -8.81 3.32 10.21
CA ALA A 24 -8.09 4.59 10.22
C ALA A 24 -6.56 4.44 10.16
N GLU A 25 -6.02 3.29 10.60
CA GLU A 25 -4.59 2.99 10.61
C GLU A 25 -4.07 2.35 9.31
N PHE A 26 -4.96 1.96 8.40
CA PHE A 26 -4.61 1.25 7.16
C PHE A 26 -4.15 2.20 6.05
N ASP A 27 -3.40 1.64 5.09
CA ASP A 27 -2.76 2.36 4.02
C ASP A 27 -3.74 2.84 2.95
N GLN A 28 -3.46 4.01 2.39
CA GLN A 28 -4.16 4.49 1.21
C GLN A 28 -3.49 3.97 -0.05
N PRO A 29 -4.26 3.58 -1.10
CA PRO A 29 -3.69 3.15 -2.38
C PRO A 29 -2.69 4.16 -2.96
N ALA A 30 -3.01 5.46 -2.85
CA ALA A 30 -2.16 6.55 -3.34
C ALA A 30 -0.77 6.58 -2.67
N THR A 31 -0.68 6.22 -1.38
CA THR A 31 0.61 6.17 -0.67
C THR A 31 1.47 5.03 -1.20
N VAL A 32 0.88 3.84 -1.36
CA VAL A 32 1.58 2.66 -1.89
C VAL A 32 2.04 2.90 -3.33
N ASP A 33 1.19 3.52 -4.16
CA ASP A 33 1.52 3.88 -5.53
C ASP A 33 2.67 4.88 -5.60
N ALA A 34 2.65 5.93 -4.76
CA ALA A 34 3.71 6.92 -4.68
C ALA A 34 5.05 6.30 -4.26
N MET A 35 5.05 5.38 -3.29
CA MET A 35 6.25 4.64 -2.87
C MET A 35 6.81 3.79 -4.01
N GLU A 36 5.95 3.08 -4.73
CA GLU A 36 6.37 2.25 -5.87
C GLU A 36 7.01 3.07 -6.98
N VAL A 37 6.41 4.21 -7.33
CA VAL A 37 6.96 5.14 -8.33
C VAL A 37 8.31 5.67 -7.87
N ALA A 38 8.41 6.15 -6.62
CA ALA A 38 9.67 6.67 -6.08
C ALA A 38 10.79 5.61 -6.09
N LEU A 39 10.48 4.35 -5.73
CA LEU A 39 11.46 3.27 -5.78
C LEU A 39 11.90 2.95 -7.21
N ARG A 40 10.98 2.98 -8.18
CA ARG A 40 11.33 2.78 -9.60
C ARG A 40 12.20 3.92 -10.15
N ASP A 41 11.88 5.16 -9.81
CA ASP A 41 12.66 6.34 -10.23
C ASP A 41 14.09 6.30 -9.69
N LEU A 42 14.29 5.69 -8.51
CA LEU A 42 15.61 5.41 -7.92
C LEU A 42 16.31 4.18 -8.52
N GLY A 43 15.74 3.54 -9.54
CA GLY A 43 16.31 2.36 -10.21
C GLY A 43 16.15 1.06 -9.41
N HIS A 44 15.18 0.99 -8.50
CA HIS A 44 14.84 -0.24 -7.77
C HIS A 44 13.71 -1.01 -8.43
N LYS A 45 13.57 -2.27 -8.05
CA LYS A 45 12.49 -3.17 -8.48
C LYS A 45 11.59 -3.42 -7.27
N PRO A 46 10.57 -2.58 -7.04
CA PRO A 46 9.59 -2.80 -5.99
C PRO A 46 8.70 -4.02 -6.31
N ASP A 47 8.36 -4.78 -5.27
CA ASP A 47 7.40 -5.89 -5.29
C ASP A 47 6.38 -5.68 -4.16
N ARG A 48 5.10 -5.75 -4.50
CA ARG A 48 3.98 -5.49 -3.58
C ARG A 48 3.65 -6.75 -2.80
N ILE A 49 3.63 -6.66 -1.47
CA ILE A 49 3.39 -7.80 -0.59
C ILE A 49 2.36 -7.39 0.47
N GLY A 50 1.08 -7.63 0.20
CA GLY A 50 0.02 -7.19 1.10
C GLY A 50 -1.34 -7.36 0.48
N ASN A 51 -2.36 -7.04 1.28
CA ASN A 51 -3.75 -7.00 0.85
C ASN A 51 -4.08 -5.55 0.55
#